data_AF-A0AAW5ID14-F1
#
_entry.id   AF-A0AAW5ID14-F1
#
_cell.length_a   1.000
_cell.length_b   1.000
_cell.length_c   1.000
_cell.angle_alpha   90.00
_cell.angle_beta   90.00
_cell.angle_gamma   90.00
#
_symmetry.space_group_name_H-M   'P 1'
#
loop_
_entity.id
_entity.type
_entity.pdbx_description
1 polymer ?
#
loop_
_entity_poly.entity_id
_entity_poly.type
_entity_poly.pdbx_seq_one_letter_code
_entity_poly.pdbx_strand_id
1 'polypeptide(L)'
;MLNIVINGQFAARRVTGQERFAFEIISELDKICKKGQYSLVVPKNASNIPHLNNIPVIKFGKAKGSLWEQTFLALYMLTHPRSISLNLLTIMPVLKPGIICIHDMSYRTHPEYCKTFYMKVSRCWHIFQEELARRFSPLLFTVSEYSKKQMIECLKLPSNKIVVLGNGWEHFKEVTADETLKERHPDWFANPYFFSLGSLAPNKNIQWILEVAKRHPQYNFFIGGKANLKAYGTDYKEEDYKNVRFLGYISDGEVKYLMAHCKAFIFPSFFEGFGIPPLEAMSVGAKCIIAKASCLPEIFGESAYWIDPYNTDVDLDELLSHDVASPEKVLNKYTFKRFAKIMHDTLCGFS
;
A
#
# COMPACT_ATOMS: atom_id res chain seq x y z
N MET A 1 -12.80 -21.44 -22.36
CA MET A 1 -11.79 -20.69 -21.58
C MET A 1 -12.49 -19.49 -20.97
N LEU A 2 -12.48 -19.38 -19.64
CA LEU A 2 -13.08 -18.25 -18.94
C LEU A 2 -12.24 -16.99 -19.24
N ASN A 3 -12.87 -15.91 -19.68
CA ASN A 3 -12.17 -14.65 -19.92
C ASN A 3 -12.00 -13.89 -18.59
N ILE A 4 -10.81 -13.40 -18.27
CA ILE A 4 -10.57 -12.64 -17.04
C ILE A 4 -10.54 -11.15 -17.35
N VAL A 5 -11.50 -10.43 -16.78
CA VAL A 5 -11.66 -8.98 -16.97
C VAL A 5 -11.15 -8.26 -15.74
N ILE A 6 -10.05 -7.54 -15.89
CA ILE A 6 -9.41 -6.78 -14.84
C ILE A 6 -10.16 -5.46 -14.62
N ASN A 7 -10.57 -5.21 -13.38
CA ASN A 7 -11.15 -3.94 -12.94
C ASN A 7 -10.07 -2.85 -12.93
N GLY A 8 -10.14 -1.96 -13.92
CA GLY A 8 -9.19 -0.87 -14.14
C GLY A 8 -9.51 0.44 -13.44
N GLN A 9 -10.37 0.45 -12.41
CA GLN A 9 -10.74 1.67 -11.69
C GLN A 9 -9.54 2.41 -11.08
N PHE A 10 -8.43 1.71 -10.78
CA PHE A 10 -7.17 2.29 -10.31
C PHE A 10 -6.57 3.29 -11.29
N ALA A 11 -6.74 3.09 -12.61
CA ALA A 11 -6.19 3.95 -13.65
C ALA A 11 -6.89 5.33 -13.75
N ALA A 12 -8.03 5.51 -13.07
CA ALA A 12 -8.76 6.77 -12.99
C ALA A 12 -8.63 7.46 -11.61
N ARG A 13 -7.74 6.96 -10.75
CA ARG A 13 -7.51 7.48 -9.40
C ARG A 13 -6.08 7.99 -9.26
N ARG A 14 -5.87 8.78 -8.21
CA ARG A 14 -4.52 9.12 -7.75
C ARG A 14 -3.86 7.83 -7.26
N VAL A 15 -2.57 7.67 -7.55
CA VAL A 15 -1.80 6.52 -7.10
C VAL A 15 -1.62 6.58 -5.58
N THR A 16 -2.12 5.55 -4.89
CA THR A 16 -1.76 5.20 -3.51
C THR A 16 -1.16 3.80 -3.50
N GLY A 17 -0.94 3.19 -2.33
CA GLY A 17 -0.38 1.83 -2.23
C GLY A 17 -1.19 0.76 -3.00
N GLN A 18 -2.53 0.80 -2.94
CA GLN A 18 -3.36 -0.20 -3.64
C GLN A 18 -3.38 0.02 -5.15
N GLU A 19 -3.43 1.28 -5.61
CA GLU A 19 -3.31 1.59 -7.04
C GLU A 19 -1.92 1.22 -7.58
N ARG A 20 -0.85 1.46 -6.80
CA ARG A 20 0.51 1.03 -7.14
C ARG A 20 0.57 -0.48 -7.29
N PHE A 21 0.07 -1.24 -6.31
CA PHE A 21 -0.01 -2.69 -6.40
C PHE A 21 -0.67 -3.16 -7.71
N ALA A 22 -1.87 -2.64 -8.01
CA ALA A 22 -2.59 -3.02 -9.21
C ALA A 22 -1.81 -2.68 -10.49
N PHE A 23 -1.23 -1.48 -10.55
CA PHE A 23 -0.45 -1.02 -11.69
C PHE A 23 0.78 -1.90 -11.96
N GLU A 24 1.59 -2.17 -10.94
CA GLU A 24 2.83 -2.95 -11.08
C GLU A 24 2.54 -4.43 -11.36
N ILE A 25 1.56 -5.03 -10.65
CA ILE A 25 1.18 -6.42 -10.87
C ILE A 25 0.67 -6.66 -12.29
N ILE A 26 -0.15 -5.74 -12.83
CA ILE A 26 -0.65 -5.86 -14.21
C ILE A 26 0.48 -5.65 -15.22
N SER A 27 1.39 -4.72 -14.96
CA SER A 27 2.54 -4.47 -15.84
C SER A 27 3.47 -5.68 -15.92
N GLU A 28 3.67 -6.40 -14.81
CA GLU A 28 4.42 -7.66 -14.80
C GLU A 28 3.62 -8.83 -15.38
N LEU A 29 2.29 -8.88 -15.16
CA LEU A 29 1.42 -9.89 -15.75
C LEU A 29 1.43 -9.82 -17.28
N ASP A 30 1.40 -8.61 -17.85
CA ASP A 30 1.43 -8.38 -19.29
C ASP A 30 2.66 -8.98 -19.97
N LYS A 31 3.80 -8.97 -19.28
CA LYS A 31 5.06 -9.53 -19.80
C LYS A 31 5.02 -11.06 -19.94
N ILE A 32 4.18 -11.75 -19.16
CA ILE A 32 4.16 -13.22 -19.08
C ILE A 32 2.89 -13.85 -19.65
N CYS A 33 1.79 -13.09 -19.78
CA CYS A 33 0.53 -13.62 -20.28
C CYS A 33 0.50 -13.73 -21.81
N LYS A 34 -0.35 -14.64 -22.33
CA LYS A 34 -0.65 -14.68 -23.76
C LYS A 34 -1.49 -13.47 -24.16
N LYS A 35 -1.28 -12.97 -25.38
CA LYS A 35 -2.07 -11.86 -25.92
C LYS A 35 -3.57 -12.17 -25.89
N GLY A 36 -4.35 -11.26 -25.31
CA GLY A 36 -5.80 -11.38 -25.18
C GLY A 36 -6.28 -12.37 -24.11
N GLN A 37 -5.39 -12.95 -23.32
CA GLN A 37 -5.76 -13.85 -22.21
C GLN A 37 -6.50 -13.11 -21.08
N TYR A 38 -6.16 -11.83 -20.88
CA TYR A 38 -6.79 -10.92 -19.95
C TYR A 38 -7.26 -9.69 -20.70
N SER A 39 -8.25 -8.96 -20.18
CA SER A 39 -8.57 -7.61 -20.65
C SER A 39 -8.63 -6.64 -19.49
N LEU A 40 -8.17 -5.41 -19.70
CA LEU A 40 -8.23 -4.33 -18.70
C LEU A 40 -9.36 -3.38 -19.06
N VAL A 41 -10.45 -3.38 -18.27
CA VAL A 41 -11.58 -2.46 -18.48
C VAL A 41 -11.42 -1.26 -17.56
N VAL A 42 -11.35 -0.06 -18.13
CA VAL A 42 -11.13 1.20 -17.42
C VAL A 42 -12.27 2.20 -17.67
N PRO A 43 -12.53 3.13 -16.74
CA PRO A 43 -13.38 4.29 -17.00
C PRO A 43 -12.91 5.11 -18.21
N LYS A 44 -13.83 5.76 -18.94
CA LYS A 44 -13.46 6.62 -20.08
C LYS A 44 -12.54 7.79 -19.69
N ASN A 45 -12.60 8.24 -18.44
CA ASN A 45 -11.75 9.30 -17.89
C ASN A 45 -10.43 8.79 -17.28
N ALA A 46 -10.07 7.51 -17.46
CA ALA A 46 -8.80 6.99 -16.98
C ALA A 46 -7.62 7.64 -17.71
N SER A 47 -6.66 8.13 -16.92
CA SER A 47 -5.45 8.82 -17.39
C SER A 47 -4.18 8.01 -17.10
N ASN A 48 -4.17 7.21 -16.03
CA ASN A 48 -2.98 6.53 -15.52
C ASN A 48 -3.02 5.04 -15.91
N ILE A 49 -3.13 4.79 -17.22
CA ILE A 49 -3.22 3.43 -17.75
C ILE A 49 -1.79 2.92 -18.00
N PRO A 50 -1.41 1.72 -17.51
CA PRO A 50 -0.10 1.15 -17.80
C PRO A 50 0.07 0.89 -19.31
N HIS A 51 1.31 0.93 -19.79
CA HIS A 51 1.63 0.53 -21.16
C HIS A 51 1.65 -1.00 -21.24
N LEU A 52 0.68 -1.58 -21.95
CA LEU A 52 0.46 -3.03 -22.04
C LEU A 52 0.50 -3.48 -23.51
N ASN A 53 1.16 -4.60 -23.78
CA ASN A 53 1.32 -5.18 -25.12
C ASN A 53 0.38 -6.38 -25.36
N ASN A 54 0.15 -7.19 -24.33
CA ASN A 54 -0.60 -8.44 -24.41
C ASN A 54 -2.01 -8.31 -23.84
N ILE A 55 -2.24 -7.42 -22.87
CA ILE A 55 -3.53 -7.18 -22.22
C ILE A 55 -4.25 -6.00 -22.92
N PRO A 56 -5.27 -6.24 -23.76
CA PRO A 56 -6.06 -5.17 -24.37
C PRO A 56 -6.75 -4.28 -23.33
N VAL A 57 -6.63 -2.97 -23.52
CA VAL A 57 -7.30 -1.95 -22.70
C VAL A 57 -8.61 -1.52 -23.34
N ILE A 58 -9.70 -1.57 -22.57
CA ILE A 58 -11.06 -1.25 -23.01
C ILE A 58 -11.60 -0.08 -22.17
N LYS A 59 -11.83 1.07 -22.80
CA LYS A 59 -12.44 2.24 -22.15
C LYS A 59 -13.97 2.14 -22.18
N PHE A 60 -14.60 1.89 -21.04
CA PHE A 60 -16.05 1.71 -20.93
C PHE A 60 -16.65 2.54 -19.79
N GLY A 61 -17.81 3.16 -20.01
CA GLY A 61 -18.52 3.94 -18.97
C GLY A 61 -17.95 5.32 -18.62
N LYS A 62 -18.78 6.19 -18.04
CA LYS A 62 -18.43 7.60 -17.73
C LYS A 62 -18.51 7.98 -16.24
N ALA A 63 -18.98 7.07 -15.37
CA ALA A 63 -19.03 7.34 -13.93
C ALA A 63 -17.62 7.33 -13.30
N LYS A 64 -17.53 7.77 -12.04
CA LYS A 64 -16.29 7.84 -11.25
C LYS A 64 -16.39 6.97 -10.00
N GLY A 65 -15.25 6.47 -9.53
CA GLY A 65 -15.14 5.75 -8.25
C GLY A 65 -16.04 4.51 -8.19
N SER A 66 -16.53 4.18 -6.99
CA SER A 66 -17.37 3.00 -6.78
C SER A 66 -18.64 3.00 -7.64
N LEU A 67 -19.17 4.16 -8.02
CA LEU A 67 -20.34 4.23 -8.91
C LEU A 67 -20.05 3.60 -10.27
N TRP A 68 -18.84 3.78 -10.82
CA TRP A 68 -18.45 3.12 -12.07
C TRP A 68 -18.36 1.60 -11.93
N GLU A 69 -17.78 1.13 -10.83
CA GLU A 69 -17.62 -0.30 -10.53
C GLU A 69 -19.00 -0.99 -10.40
N GLN A 70 -19.96 -0.32 -9.76
CA GLN A 70 -21.30 -0.86 -9.52
C GLN A 70 -22.28 -0.69 -10.70
N THR A 71 -21.99 0.18 -11.66
CA THR A 71 -22.88 0.42 -12.83
C THR A 71 -22.27 -0.08 -14.12
N PHE A 72 -21.22 0.57 -14.61
CA PHE A 72 -20.65 0.29 -15.92
C PHE A 72 -19.81 -0.98 -15.94
N LEU A 73 -18.98 -1.22 -14.92
CA LEU A 73 -18.25 -2.49 -14.86
C LEU A 73 -19.24 -3.65 -14.65
N ALA A 74 -20.22 -3.50 -13.75
CA ALA A 74 -21.29 -4.48 -13.58
C ALA A 74 -22.02 -4.78 -14.89
N LEU A 75 -22.44 -3.76 -15.63
CA LEU A 75 -23.09 -3.90 -16.95
C LEU A 75 -22.18 -4.62 -17.95
N TYR A 76 -20.89 -4.24 -18.02
CA TYR A 76 -19.92 -4.88 -18.89
C TYR A 76 -19.79 -6.37 -18.57
N MET A 77 -19.73 -6.73 -17.28
CA MET A 77 -19.64 -8.12 -16.86
C MET A 77 -20.93 -8.91 -17.11
N LEU A 78 -22.10 -8.27 -17.04
CA LEU A 78 -23.39 -8.89 -17.37
C LEU A 78 -23.54 -9.18 -18.86
N THR A 79 -23.00 -8.32 -19.74
CA THR A 79 -23.01 -8.54 -21.20
C THR A 79 -21.92 -9.49 -21.69
N HIS A 80 -20.97 -9.87 -20.83
CA HIS A 80 -19.91 -10.85 -21.11
C HIS A 80 -20.01 -12.05 -20.15
N PRO A 81 -21.05 -12.90 -20.26
CA PRO A 81 -21.37 -13.91 -19.25
C PRO A 81 -20.31 -15.02 -19.09
N ARG A 82 -19.42 -15.19 -20.08
CA ARG A 82 -18.27 -16.11 -20.03
C ARG A 82 -17.00 -15.47 -19.46
N SER A 83 -17.15 -14.39 -18.69
CA SER A 83 -16.06 -13.69 -18.03
C SER A 83 -16.20 -13.67 -16.51
N ILE A 84 -15.06 -13.59 -15.81
CA ILE A 84 -14.98 -13.30 -14.38
C ILE A 84 -14.21 -11.99 -14.16
N SER A 85 -14.67 -11.18 -13.19
CA SER A 85 -13.95 -9.96 -12.84
C SER A 85 -12.75 -10.28 -11.95
N LEU A 86 -11.59 -9.66 -12.23
CA LEU A 86 -10.42 -9.65 -11.36
C LEU A 86 -10.27 -8.25 -10.77
N ASN A 87 -10.46 -8.13 -9.46
CA ASN A 87 -10.51 -6.87 -8.75
C ASN A 87 -9.28 -6.76 -7.84
N LEU A 88 -8.25 -6.02 -8.28
CA LEU A 88 -7.00 -5.89 -7.52
C LEU A 88 -7.07 -4.86 -6.39
N LEU A 89 -8.20 -4.17 -6.24
CA LEU A 89 -8.53 -3.31 -5.10
C LEU A 89 -9.68 -3.97 -4.30
N THR A 90 -9.92 -3.49 -3.07
CA THR A 90 -10.93 -4.05 -2.14
C THR A 90 -12.39 -3.78 -2.55
N ILE A 91 -12.69 -3.54 -3.83
CA ILE A 91 -14.04 -3.29 -4.36
C ILE A 91 -14.27 -4.14 -5.61
N MET A 92 -15.42 -4.80 -5.69
CA MET A 92 -15.89 -5.52 -6.88
C MET A 92 -17.37 -5.22 -7.21
N PRO A 93 -17.84 -5.50 -8.44
CA PRO A 93 -19.25 -5.35 -8.80
C PRO A 93 -20.16 -6.29 -8.00
N VAL A 94 -21.24 -5.77 -7.39
CA VAL A 94 -22.17 -6.56 -6.58
C VAL A 94 -22.99 -7.55 -7.41
N LEU A 95 -23.44 -7.12 -8.60
CA LEU A 95 -24.30 -7.94 -9.47
C LEU A 95 -23.54 -9.08 -10.17
N LYS A 96 -22.23 -8.94 -10.33
CA LYS A 96 -21.36 -9.98 -10.90
C LYS A 96 -20.04 -10.04 -10.11
N PRO A 97 -20.07 -10.58 -8.88
CA PRO A 97 -18.88 -10.76 -8.06
C PRO A 97 -17.85 -11.62 -8.79
N GLY A 98 -16.59 -11.43 -8.46
CA GLY A 98 -15.48 -12.16 -9.08
C GLY A 98 -14.35 -12.43 -8.10
N ILE A 99 -13.14 -12.46 -8.61
CA ILE A 99 -11.92 -12.57 -7.82
C ILE A 99 -11.59 -11.19 -7.27
N ILE A 100 -11.20 -11.10 -6.00
CA ILE A 100 -10.92 -9.83 -5.31
C ILE A 100 -9.66 -9.92 -4.47
N CYS A 101 -8.89 -8.83 -4.44
CA CYS A 101 -7.77 -8.63 -3.54
C CYS A 101 -8.20 -7.78 -2.34
N ILE A 102 -8.13 -8.36 -1.15
CA ILE A 102 -8.35 -7.67 0.12
C ILE A 102 -6.99 -7.35 0.73
N HIS A 103 -6.63 -6.07 0.71
CA HIS A 103 -5.29 -5.59 1.11
C HIS A 103 -5.05 -5.62 2.62
N ASP A 104 -6.09 -5.48 3.41
CA ASP A 104 -6.07 -5.69 4.86
C ASP A 104 -7.50 -5.84 5.38
N MET A 105 -7.63 -6.25 6.64
CA MET A 105 -8.91 -6.41 7.33
C MET A 105 -9.20 -5.26 8.30
N SER A 106 -8.54 -4.10 8.15
CA SER A 106 -8.60 -3.00 9.12
C SER A 106 -10.03 -2.48 9.35
N TYR A 107 -10.84 -2.40 8.29
CA TYR A 107 -12.25 -2.03 8.41
C TYR A 107 -13.02 -2.96 9.36
N ARG A 108 -12.70 -4.25 9.39
CA ARG A 108 -13.34 -5.19 10.29
C ARG A 108 -12.71 -5.20 11.68
N THR A 109 -11.38 -5.28 11.76
CA THR A 109 -10.65 -5.53 13.02
C THR A 109 -10.31 -4.26 13.79
N HIS A 110 -10.30 -3.09 13.15
CA HIS A 110 -9.96 -1.80 13.75
C HIS A 110 -11.04 -0.73 13.48
N PRO A 111 -12.29 -0.94 13.95
CA PRO A 111 -13.36 0.05 13.80
C PRO A 111 -13.01 1.44 14.37
N GLU A 112 -12.13 1.50 15.37
CA GLU A 112 -11.63 2.71 16.01
C GLU A 112 -10.89 3.66 15.06
N TYR A 113 -10.36 3.14 13.94
CA TYR A 113 -9.76 3.99 12.91
C TYR A 113 -10.80 4.77 12.10
N CYS A 114 -12.06 4.31 12.06
CA CYS A 114 -13.14 4.93 11.30
C CYS A 114 -13.87 6.03 12.08
N LYS A 115 -13.17 7.14 12.36
CA LYS A 115 -13.70 8.23 13.21
C LYS A 115 -14.79 9.07 12.54
N THR A 116 -14.66 9.39 11.25
CA THR A 116 -15.59 10.27 10.54
C THR A 116 -16.82 9.52 10.02
N PHE A 117 -17.95 10.22 9.78
CA PHE A 117 -19.14 9.61 9.19
C PHE A 117 -18.84 8.93 7.84
N TYR A 118 -18.06 9.59 6.98
CA TYR A 118 -17.59 9.01 5.73
C TYR A 118 -16.84 7.69 5.93
N MET A 119 -15.92 7.63 6.91
CA MET A 119 -15.18 6.40 7.19
C MET A 119 -16.08 5.30 7.75
N LYS A 120 -17.11 5.63 8.55
CA LYS A 120 -18.10 4.66 9.04
C LYS A 120 -18.93 4.07 7.89
N VAL A 121 -19.37 4.89 6.94
CA VAL A 121 -20.06 4.41 5.73
C VAL A 121 -19.14 3.55 4.87
N SER A 122 -17.90 4.02 4.64
CA SER A 122 -16.86 3.26 3.94
C SER A 122 -16.60 1.90 4.61
N ARG A 123 -16.54 1.85 5.94
CA ARG A 123 -16.43 0.61 6.72
C ARG A 123 -17.57 -0.36 6.43
N CYS A 124 -18.82 0.10 6.51
CA CYS A 124 -19.97 -0.76 6.21
C CYS A 124 -19.90 -1.30 4.78
N TRP A 125 -19.50 -0.47 3.82
CA TRP A 125 -19.32 -0.87 2.43
C TRP A 125 -18.23 -1.92 2.25
N HIS A 126 -17.07 -1.77 2.88
CA HIS A 126 -15.98 -2.75 2.80
C HIS A 126 -16.32 -4.07 3.50
N ILE A 127 -16.96 -4.02 4.68
CA ILE A 127 -17.47 -5.22 5.35
C ILE A 127 -18.47 -5.96 4.48
N PHE A 128 -19.37 -5.24 3.81
CA PHE A 128 -20.30 -5.83 2.85
C PHE A 128 -19.56 -6.50 1.67
N GLN A 129 -18.53 -5.85 1.11
CA GLN A 129 -17.70 -6.44 0.05
C GLN A 129 -16.95 -7.69 0.52
N GLU A 130 -16.47 -7.72 1.75
CA GLU A 130 -15.85 -8.92 2.36
C GLU A 130 -16.86 -10.07 2.50
N GLU A 131 -18.09 -9.81 2.97
CA GLU A 131 -19.13 -10.84 3.07
C GLU A 131 -19.58 -11.33 1.70
N LEU A 132 -19.66 -10.42 0.72
CA LEU A 132 -19.95 -10.76 -0.67
C LEU A 132 -18.83 -11.64 -1.25
N ALA A 133 -17.57 -11.30 -0.99
CA ALA A 133 -16.41 -12.08 -1.40
C ALA A 133 -16.41 -13.46 -0.74
N ARG A 134 -16.68 -13.51 0.56
CA ARG A 134 -16.80 -14.76 1.30
C ARG A 134 -17.80 -15.72 0.65
N ARG A 135 -18.95 -15.20 0.23
CA ARG A 135 -20.04 -16.00 -0.33
C ARG A 135 -19.87 -16.35 -1.80
N PHE A 136 -19.34 -15.44 -2.63
CA PHE A 136 -19.41 -15.56 -4.09
C PHE A 136 -18.06 -15.57 -4.79
N SER A 137 -16.99 -15.07 -4.16
CA SER A 137 -15.67 -15.11 -4.79
C SER A 137 -15.13 -16.54 -4.81
N PRO A 138 -14.73 -17.04 -5.98
CA PRO A 138 -14.16 -18.37 -6.07
C PRO A 138 -12.70 -18.40 -5.57
N LEU A 139 -12.01 -17.27 -5.65
CA LEU A 139 -10.63 -17.06 -5.22
C LEU A 139 -10.50 -15.65 -4.63
N LEU A 140 -9.68 -15.51 -3.60
CA LEU A 140 -9.34 -14.23 -2.99
C LEU A 140 -7.81 -14.07 -2.97
N PHE A 141 -7.37 -12.83 -3.20
CA PHE A 141 -5.99 -12.41 -3.01
C PHE A 141 -5.86 -11.53 -1.77
N THR A 142 -4.67 -11.51 -1.19
CA THR A 142 -4.28 -10.57 -0.13
C THR A 142 -2.78 -10.34 -0.19
N VAL A 143 -2.23 -9.43 0.61
CA VAL A 143 -0.83 -9.00 0.46
C VAL A 143 0.13 -9.53 1.53
N SER A 144 -0.38 -10.16 2.60
CA SER A 144 0.45 -10.78 3.64
C SER A 144 -0.19 -12.05 4.21
N GLU A 145 0.62 -12.96 4.77
CA GLU A 145 0.11 -14.12 5.50
C GLU A 145 -0.65 -13.68 6.78
N TYR A 146 -0.24 -12.57 7.40
CA TYR A 146 -0.99 -11.93 8.48
C TYR A 146 -2.43 -11.59 8.04
N SER A 147 -2.61 -10.87 6.93
CA SER A 147 -3.95 -10.54 6.43
C SER A 147 -4.72 -11.79 6.01
N LYS A 148 -4.07 -12.80 5.41
CA LYS A 148 -4.69 -14.11 5.13
C LYS A 148 -5.21 -14.78 6.40
N LYS A 149 -4.43 -14.80 7.48
CA LYS A 149 -4.84 -15.34 8.77
C LYS A 149 -6.08 -14.61 9.31
N GLN A 150 -6.09 -13.28 9.25
CA GLN A 150 -7.26 -12.49 9.64
C GLN A 150 -8.49 -12.83 8.79
N MET A 151 -8.34 -13.01 7.47
CA MET A 151 -9.44 -13.42 6.59
C MET A 151 -9.98 -14.80 6.97
N ILE A 152 -9.11 -15.77 7.28
CA ILE A 152 -9.54 -17.11 7.75
C ILE A 152 -10.30 -16.98 9.08
N GLU A 153 -9.79 -16.21 10.03
CA GLU A 153 -10.39 -16.06 11.36
C GLU A 153 -11.72 -15.31 11.33
N CYS A 154 -11.78 -14.19 10.61
CA CYS A 154 -12.94 -13.30 10.57
C CYS A 154 -14.01 -13.76 9.57
N LEU A 155 -13.60 -14.24 8.39
CA LEU A 155 -14.53 -14.63 7.32
C LEU A 155 -14.75 -16.14 7.25
N LYS A 156 -14.07 -16.94 8.09
CA LYS A 156 -14.17 -18.41 8.11
C LYS A 156 -13.94 -19.02 6.72
N LEU A 157 -13.05 -18.41 5.95
CA LEU A 157 -12.70 -18.85 4.61
C LEU A 157 -11.70 -20.01 4.68
N PRO A 158 -11.81 -21.02 3.80
CA PRO A 158 -10.82 -22.08 3.74
C PRO A 158 -9.50 -21.53 3.19
N SER A 159 -8.37 -21.96 3.77
CA SER A 159 -7.05 -21.41 3.42
C SER A 159 -6.69 -21.59 1.94
N ASN A 160 -7.23 -22.61 1.25
CA ASN A 160 -6.98 -22.85 -0.17
C ASN A 160 -7.70 -21.86 -1.11
N LYS A 161 -8.65 -21.07 -0.60
CA LYS A 161 -9.30 -19.98 -1.33
C LYS A 161 -8.50 -18.67 -1.32
N ILE A 162 -7.45 -18.56 -0.50
CA ILE A 162 -6.74 -17.31 -0.28
C ILE A 162 -5.28 -17.46 -0.68
N VAL A 163 -4.85 -16.63 -1.64
CA VAL A 163 -3.48 -16.61 -2.15
C VAL A 163 -2.84 -15.26 -1.80
N VAL A 164 -1.60 -15.31 -1.30
CA VAL A 164 -0.84 -14.11 -0.94
C VAL A 164 -0.07 -13.61 -2.16
N LEU A 165 -0.41 -12.40 -2.60
CA LEU A 165 0.27 -11.59 -3.59
C LEU A 165 0.86 -10.37 -2.86
N GLY A 166 2.06 -10.52 -2.30
CA GLY A 166 2.73 -9.39 -1.64
C GLY A 166 3.00 -8.22 -2.58
N ASN A 167 3.47 -7.10 -2.02
CA ASN A 167 3.97 -5.99 -2.82
C ASN A 167 5.46 -6.16 -3.15
N GLY A 168 5.97 -5.27 -3.99
CA GLY A 168 7.39 -5.11 -4.25
C GLY A 168 7.84 -3.65 -4.16
N TRP A 169 9.13 -3.46 -4.39
CA TRP A 169 9.83 -2.16 -4.38
C TRP A 169 10.32 -1.74 -5.77
N GLU A 170 10.21 -2.63 -6.76
CA GLU A 170 10.91 -2.51 -8.05
C GLU A 170 10.55 -1.24 -8.83
N HIS A 171 9.35 -0.70 -8.65
CA HIS A 171 8.93 0.58 -9.24
C HIS A 171 9.82 1.75 -8.82
N PHE A 172 10.47 1.65 -7.66
CA PHE A 172 11.35 2.68 -7.11
C PHE A 172 12.71 2.73 -7.82
N LYS A 173 13.07 1.70 -8.60
CA LYS A 173 14.28 1.71 -9.44
C LYS A 173 14.22 2.81 -10.49
N GLU A 174 13.07 2.95 -11.14
CA GLU A 174 12.84 3.89 -12.24
C GLU A 174 12.65 5.35 -11.77
N VAL A 175 12.50 5.57 -10.46
CA VAL A 175 12.42 6.91 -9.90
C VAL A 175 13.81 7.54 -9.88
N THR A 176 13.98 8.70 -10.50
CA THR A 176 15.21 9.50 -10.35
C THR A 176 15.11 10.34 -9.08
N ALA A 177 16.14 10.29 -8.23
CA ALA A 177 16.21 11.12 -7.03
C ALA A 177 16.32 12.61 -7.42
N ASP A 178 15.63 13.48 -6.69
CA ASP A 178 15.75 14.93 -6.88
C ASP A 178 16.90 15.49 -6.05
N GLU A 179 18.10 15.47 -6.64
CA GLU A 179 19.33 15.97 -6.03
C GLU A 179 19.28 17.49 -5.73
N THR A 180 18.39 18.24 -6.38
CA THR A 180 18.26 19.69 -6.16
C THR A 180 17.58 20.02 -4.83
N LEU A 181 16.96 19.04 -4.16
CA LEU A 181 16.18 19.27 -2.95
C LEU A 181 17.00 19.92 -1.83
N LYS A 182 18.27 19.54 -1.68
CA LYS A 182 19.18 20.13 -0.69
C LYS A 182 19.58 21.56 -1.03
N GLU A 183 19.74 21.88 -2.31
CA GLU A 183 20.05 23.24 -2.77
C GLU A 183 18.85 24.17 -2.60
N ARG A 184 17.63 23.67 -2.84
CA ARG A 184 16.38 24.41 -2.65
C ARG A 184 16.08 24.69 -1.18
N HIS A 185 16.50 23.80 -0.28
CA HIS A 185 16.20 23.89 1.15
C HIS A 185 17.41 23.56 2.05
N PRO A 186 18.52 24.33 1.96
CA PRO A 186 19.77 24.01 2.68
C PRO A 186 19.57 23.93 4.19
N ASP A 187 18.72 24.80 4.75
CA ASP A 187 18.42 24.84 6.19
C ASP A 187 17.76 23.57 6.72
N TRP A 188 17.10 22.78 5.86
CA TRP A 188 16.51 21.51 6.28
C TRP A 188 17.60 20.51 6.65
N PHE A 189 18.74 20.57 5.97
CA PHE A 189 19.81 19.59 6.08
C PHE A 189 20.95 20.04 6.99
N ALA A 190 20.74 21.08 7.80
CA ALA A 190 21.72 21.56 8.78
C ALA A 190 22.04 20.53 9.87
N ASN A 191 21.05 19.71 10.23
CA ASN A 191 21.20 18.58 11.15
C ASN A 191 20.88 17.25 10.44
N PRO A 192 21.45 16.12 10.89
CA PRO A 192 21.01 14.80 10.44
C PRO A 192 19.51 14.63 10.68
N TYR A 193 18.84 13.88 9.81
CA TYR A 193 17.39 13.76 9.86
C TYR A 193 16.90 12.31 9.77
N PHE A 194 15.75 12.07 10.40
CA PHE A 194 14.93 10.89 10.21
C PHE A 194 13.78 11.21 9.26
N PHE A 195 13.36 10.24 8.45
CA PHE A 195 12.29 10.44 7.48
C PHE A 195 11.16 9.43 7.69
N SER A 196 9.92 9.87 7.57
CA SER A 196 8.74 9.00 7.55
C SER A 196 7.82 9.37 6.39
N LEU A 197 7.23 8.36 5.77
CA LEU A 197 6.30 8.52 4.64
C LEU A 197 4.98 7.82 4.94
N GLY A 198 3.89 8.58 4.92
CA GLY A 198 2.55 8.03 5.13
C GLY A 198 1.47 9.10 5.22
N SER A 199 0.22 8.70 5.08
CA SER A 199 -0.88 9.57 5.51
C SER A 199 -0.79 9.79 7.02
N LEU A 200 -1.38 10.87 7.53
CA LEU A 200 -1.48 11.04 8.99
C LEU A 200 -2.48 10.07 9.64
N ALA A 201 -2.91 8.99 8.96
CA ALA A 201 -3.89 8.01 9.46
C ALA A 201 -3.55 7.54 10.91
N PRO A 202 -4.55 7.28 11.79
CA PRO A 202 -4.25 6.98 13.21
C PRO A 202 -3.32 5.78 13.38
N ASN A 203 -3.44 4.80 12.47
CA ASN A 203 -2.62 3.61 12.44
C ASN A 203 -1.15 3.86 12.06
N LYS A 204 -0.79 5.01 11.47
CA LYS A 204 0.60 5.36 11.14
C LYS A 204 1.38 5.89 12.34
N ASN A 205 0.68 6.17 13.45
CA ASN A 205 1.27 6.50 14.75
C ASN A 205 2.26 7.68 14.73
N ILE A 206 1.87 8.78 14.08
CA ILE A 206 2.71 9.98 13.99
C ILE A 206 3.03 10.56 15.39
N GLN A 207 2.15 10.35 16.37
CA GLN A 207 2.39 10.73 17.77
C GLN A 207 3.69 10.13 18.32
N TRP A 208 4.04 8.90 17.93
CA TRP A 208 5.30 8.28 18.34
C TRP A 208 6.50 9.08 17.88
N ILE A 209 6.50 9.54 16.62
CA ILE A 209 7.57 10.36 16.03
C ILE A 209 7.68 11.68 16.79
N LEU A 210 6.55 12.32 17.10
CA LEU A 210 6.51 13.59 17.82
C LEU A 210 7.12 13.49 19.22
N GLU A 211 6.76 12.46 20.00
CA GLU A 211 7.31 12.27 21.34
C GLU A 211 8.79 11.94 21.33
N VAL A 212 9.25 11.16 20.34
CA VAL A 212 10.67 10.88 20.13
C VAL A 212 11.41 12.15 19.73
N ALA A 213 10.87 12.96 18.83
CA ALA A 213 11.49 14.20 18.38
C ALA A 213 11.78 15.19 19.52
N LYS A 214 10.88 15.28 20.53
CA LYS A 214 11.08 16.11 21.74
C LYS A 214 12.34 15.74 22.52
N ARG A 215 12.66 14.45 22.58
CA ARG A 215 13.83 13.91 23.31
C ARG A 215 15.12 13.96 22.51
N HIS A 216 15.01 14.20 21.19
CA HIS A 216 16.12 14.19 20.26
C HIS A 216 16.23 15.52 19.48
N PRO A 217 16.40 16.68 20.16
CA PRO A 217 16.42 18.01 19.52
C PRO A 217 17.60 18.23 18.57
N GLN A 218 18.64 17.40 18.66
CA GLN A 218 19.80 17.41 17.77
C GLN A 218 19.50 16.85 16.36
N TYR A 219 18.36 16.19 16.17
CA TYR A 219 17.95 15.62 14.88
C TYR A 219 16.70 16.31 14.33
N ASN A 220 16.62 16.37 13.00
CA ASN A 220 15.40 16.75 12.30
C ASN A 220 14.51 15.53 12.01
N PHE A 221 13.20 15.72 11.98
CA PHE A 221 12.21 14.67 11.67
C PHE A 221 11.32 15.14 10.54
N PHE A 222 11.43 14.50 9.38
CA PHE A 222 10.68 14.84 8.19
C PHE A 222 9.53 13.87 7.97
N ILE A 223 8.33 14.40 7.77
CA ILE A 223 7.12 13.59 7.63
C ILE A 223 6.44 13.97 6.30
N GLY A 224 6.56 13.08 5.32
CA GLY A 224 5.92 13.20 4.01
C GLY A 224 4.53 12.58 3.98
N GLY A 225 3.57 13.27 3.38
CA GLY A 225 2.19 12.80 3.16
C GLY A 225 1.11 13.84 3.46
N LYS A 226 -0.16 13.44 3.41
CA LYS A 226 -1.29 14.35 3.55
C LYS A 226 -1.36 14.95 4.96
N ALA A 227 -0.87 16.18 5.11
CA ALA A 227 -1.00 16.95 6.34
C ALA A 227 -2.46 17.42 6.53
N ASN A 228 -3.22 16.71 7.36
CA ASN A 228 -4.35 17.33 8.07
C ASN A 228 -4.26 16.97 9.55
N LEU A 229 -3.37 17.67 10.25
CA LEU A 229 -3.13 17.52 11.68
C LEU A 229 -4.41 17.80 12.50
N LYS A 230 -5.28 18.71 12.04
CA LYS A 230 -6.56 19.03 12.69
C LYS A 230 -7.56 17.87 12.72
N ALA A 231 -7.47 16.93 11.79
CA ALA A 231 -8.37 15.77 11.74
C ALA A 231 -8.15 14.77 12.89
N TYR A 232 -7.08 14.94 13.67
CA TYR A 232 -6.69 14.03 14.74
C TYR A 232 -7.19 14.43 16.12
N GLY A 233 -7.77 15.62 16.28
CA GLY A 233 -8.09 16.14 17.61
C GLY A 233 -6.85 16.28 18.49
N THR A 234 -5.66 16.21 17.90
CA THR A 234 -4.41 16.56 18.56
C THR A 234 -4.41 18.08 18.67
N ASP A 235 -4.30 18.61 19.88
CA ASP A 235 -3.94 20.01 20.18
C ASP A 235 -2.51 20.30 19.71
N TYR A 236 -2.22 19.95 18.46
CA TYR A 236 -0.91 20.05 17.85
C TYR A 236 -0.65 21.51 17.51
N LYS A 237 0.34 22.09 18.18
CA LYS A 237 0.92 23.37 17.82
C LYS A 237 2.30 23.10 17.23
N GLU A 238 2.52 23.54 15.99
CA GLU A 238 3.83 23.41 15.32
C GLU A 238 4.97 24.00 16.17
N GLU A 239 4.66 25.00 16.97
CA GLU A 239 5.57 25.66 17.92
C GLU A 239 6.18 24.71 18.96
N ASP A 240 5.49 23.61 19.29
CA ASP A 240 5.96 22.62 20.28
C ASP A 240 7.02 21.67 19.71
N TYR A 241 7.22 21.65 18.38
CA TYR A 241 8.07 20.67 17.68
C TYR A 241 8.99 21.32 16.66
N LYS A 242 9.94 22.14 17.15
CA LYS A 242 10.85 22.93 16.29
C LYS A 242 11.72 22.11 15.33
N ASN A 243 11.97 20.84 15.64
CA ASN A 243 12.76 19.92 14.83
C ASN A 243 11.91 18.95 13.98
N VAL A 244 10.58 19.11 13.95
CA VAL A 244 9.69 18.30 13.11
C VAL A 244 9.20 19.14 11.93
N ARG A 245 9.27 18.56 10.72
CA ARG A 245 8.80 19.19 9.49
C ARG A 245 7.80 18.30 8.77
N PHE A 246 6.57 18.80 8.62
CA PHE A 246 5.55 18.20 7.78
C PHE A 246 5.73 18.70 6.34
N LEU A 247 6.13 17.80 5.44
CA LEU A 247 6.47 18.15 4.07
C LEU A 247 5.25 18.22 3.14
N GLY A 248 4.10 17.74 3.59
CA GLY A 248 2.93 17.59 2.73
C GLY A 248 3.18 16.55 1.64
N TYR A 249 2.55 16.75 0.47
CA TYR A 249 2.82 15.90 -0.68
C TYR A 249 4.08 16.39 -1.40
N ILE A 250 5.09 15.51 -1.42
CA ILE A 250 6.34 15.68 -2.16
C ILE A 250 6.36 14.71 -3.35
N SER A 251 7.21 15.00 -4.32
CA SER A 251 7.39 14.16 -5.52
C SER A 251 8.11 12.84 -5.20
N ASP A 252 7.94 11.83 -6.04
CA ASP A 252 8.61 10.53 -5.87
C ASP A 252 10.15 10.70 -5.87
N GLY A 253 10.69 11.65 -6.65
CA GLY A 253 12.12 11.97 -6.65
C GLY A 253 12.60 12.59 -5.34
N GLU A 254 11.81 13.49 -4.73
CA GLU A 254 12.09 14.02 -3.39
C GLU A 254 11.99 12.92 -2.31
N VAL A 255 11.01 12.01 -2.41
CA VAL A 255 10.91 10.84 -1.50
C VAL A 255 12.17 9.99 -1.60
N LYS A 256 12.63 9.69 -2.82
CA LYS A 256 13.84 8.88 -3.05
C LYS A 256 15.09 9.54 -2.48
N TYR A 257 15.27 10.83 -2.74
CA TYR A 257 16.37 11.61 -2.15
C TYR A 257 16.32 11.56 -0.62
N LEU A 258 15.14 11.84 -0.03
CA LEU A 258 15.00 11.87 1.42
C LEU A 258 15.26 10.51 2.07
N MET A 259 14.79 9.41 1.49
CA MET A 259 15.09 8.06 1.96
C MET A 259 16.59 7.73 1.85
N ALA A 260 17.22 8.03 0.71
CA ALA A 260 18.63 7.68 0.46
C ALA A 260 19.61 8.42 1.40
N HIS A 261 19.25 9.63 1.84
CA HIS A 261 20.13 10.47 2.66
C HIS A 261 19.70 10.61 4.13
N CYS A 262 18.63 9.94 4.56
CA CYS A 262 18.20 9.97 5.97
C CYS A 262 19.14 9.14 6.85
N LYS A 263 19.22 9.50 8.13
CA LYS A 263 19.89 8.69 9.16
C LYS A 263 19.19 7.35 9.35
N ALA A 264 17.85 7.38 9.38
CA ALA A 264 17.00 6.21 9.22
C ALA A 264 15.59 6.61 8.78
N PHE A 265 14.91 5.68 8.10
CA PHE A 265 13.49 5.76 7.81
C PHE A 265 12.69 5.22 9.01
N ILE A 266 11.67 5.95 9.47
CA ILE A 266 10.85 5.58 10.63
C ILE A 266 9.44 5.21 10.17
N PHE A 267 8.97 4.03 10.59
CA PHE A 267 7.65 3.50 10.27
C PHE A 267 6.98 2.89 11.51
N PRO A 268 6.43 3.71 12.42
CA PRO A 268 5.99 3.29 13.76
C PRO A 268 4.53 2.78 13.78
N SER A 269 4.02 2.33 12.63
CA SER A 269 2.61 2.01 12.46
C SER A 269 2.08 0.93 13.41
N PHE A 270 0.91 1.16 14.00
CA PHE A 270 0.18 0.14 14.76
C PHE A 270 -0.34 -1.00 13.88
N PHE A 271 -0.71 -0.68 12.64
CA PHE A 271 -1.33 -1.64 11.74
C PHE A 271 -1.06 -1.32 10.27
N GLU A 272 -0.66 -2.35 9.52
CA GLU A 272 -0.43 -2.30 8.08
C GLU A 272 -0.91 -3.59 7.41
N GLY A 273 -1.34 -3.48 6.15
CA GLY A 273 -1.53 -4.65 5.28
C GLY A 273 -0.19 -5.23 4.79
N PHE A 274 0.83 -4.38 4.61
CA PHE A 274 2.14 -4.82 4.11
C PHE A 274 3.35 -3.96 4.54
N GLY A 275 3.48 -2.74 3.98
CA GLY A 275 4.65 -1.87 4.19
C GLY A 275 5.48 -1.64 2.93
N ILE A 276 4.91 -0.94 1.93
CA ILE A 276 5.67 -0.53 0.73
C ILE A 276 6.77 0.50 1.08
N PRO A 277 6.52 1.55 1.88
CA PRO A 277 7.53 2.59 2.12
C PRO A 277 8.83 2.10 2.76
N PRO A 278 8.83 1.20 3.77
CA PRO A 278 10.11 0.69 4.26
C PRO A 278 10.84 -0.21 3.24
N LEU A 279 10.14 -0.90 2.32
CA LEU A 279 10.83 -1.61 1.24
C LEU A 279 11.48 -0.65 0.24
N GLU A 280 10.82 0.45 -0.10
CA GLU A 280 11.39 1.53 -0.92
C GLU A 280 12.65 2.10 -0.23
N ALA A 281 12.57 2.40 1.06
CA ALA A 281 13.68 2.91 1.84
C ALA A 281 14.87 1.93 1.91
N MET A 282 14.61 0.65 2.18
CA MET A 282 15.64 -0.40 2.16
C MET A 282 16.30 -0.52 0.78
N SER A 283 15.55 -0.34 -0.31
CA SER A 283 16.08 -0.46 -1.67
C SER A 283 17.10 0.61 -2.04
N VAL A 284 17.11 1.74 -1.32
CA VAL A 284 18.09 2.83 -1.47
C VAL A 284 19.10 2.87 -0.33
N GLY A 285 19.19 1.80 0.45
CA GLY A 285 20.21 1.64 1.50
C GLY A 285 19.86 2.29 2.84
N ALA A 286 18.64 2.80 3.03
CA ALA A 286 18.26 3.42 4.29
C ALA A 286 18.13 2.37 5.41
N LYS A 287 18.69 2.69 6.59
CA LYS A 287 18.33 1.98 7.83
C LYS A 287 16.84 2.19 8.10
N CYS A 288 16.12 1.15 8.51
CA CYS A 288 14.68 1.24 8.74
C CYS A 288 14.32 0.90 10.19
N ILE A 289 13.79 1.88 10.90
CA ILE A 289 13.18 1.73 12.23
C ILE A 289 11.69 1.44 12.03
N ILE A 290 11.26 0.23 12.40
CA ILE A 290 9.91 -0.28 12.07
C ILE A 290 9.23 -0.79 13.34
N ALA A 291 7.93 -0.49 13.48
CA ALA A 291 7.12 -1.07 14.54
C ALA A 291 6.99 -2.60 14.40
N LYS A 292 7.18 -3.31 15.52
CA LYS A 292 6.98 -4.76 15.60
C LYS A 292 5.50 -5.12 15.72
N ALA A 293 4.71 -4.76 14.71
CA ALA A 293 3.24 -4.88 14.71
C ALA A 293 2.67 -5.40 13.39
N SER A 294 1.51 -6.05 13.44
CA SER A 294 0.78 -6.58 12.28
C SER A 294 1.63 -7.49 11.37
N CYS A 295 1.64 -7.24 10.06
CA CYS A 295 2.44 -7.98 9.08
C CYS A 295 3.92 -7.59 9.07
N LEU A 296 4.33 -6.48 9.70
CA LEU A 296 5.68 -5.93 9.54
C LEU A 296 6.79 -6.94 9.92
N PRO A 297 6.69 -7.71 11.03
CA PRO A 297 7.69 -8.73 11.35
C PRO A 297 7.77 -9.87 10.32
N GLU A 298 6.66 -10.22 9.67
CA GLU A 298 6.61 -11.21 8.59
C GLU A 298 7.38 -10.73 7.35
N ILE A 299 7.24 -9.44 7.01
CA ILE A 299 7.84 -8.84 5.82
C ILE A 299 9.33 -8.55 6.02
N PHE A 300 9.69 -7.88 7.11
CA PHE A 300 11.05 -7.34 7.28
C PHE A 300 11.99 -8.24 8.09
N GLY A 301 11.47 -9.24 8.80
CA GLY A 301 12.28 -10.25 9.50
C GLY A 301 13.35 -9.63 10.42
N GLU A 302 14.62 -9.91 10.12
CA GLU A 302 15.76 -9.41 10.90
C GLU A 302 16.44 -8.19 10.28
N SER A 303 15.88 -7.62 9.21
CA SER A 303 16.46 -6.49 8.46
C SER A 303 16.00 -5.11 8.94
N ALA A 304 15.26 -5.05 10.05
CA ALA A 304 14.71 -3.82 10.60
C ALA A 304 15.15 -3.60 12.05
N TYR A 305 15.28 -2.33 12.41
CA TYR A 305 15.46 -1.88 13.77
C TYR A 305 14.09 -1.82 14.43
N TRP A 306 13.78 -2.81 15.26
CA TRP A 306 12.45 -3.00 15.81
C TRP A 306 12.16 -2.05 16.98
N ILE A 307 11.00 -1.40 16.92
CA ILE A 307 10.45 -0.62 18.04
C ILE A 307 9.08 -1.18 18.46
N ASP A 308 8.74 -0.98 19.73
CA ASP A 308 7.35 -1.11 20.19
C ASP A 308 6.60 0.20 19.85
N PRO A 309 5.53 0.16 19.04
CA PRO A 309 4.79 1.37 18.69
C PRO A 309 4.09 2.06 19.88
N TYR A 310 4.00 1.40 21.04
CA TYR A 310 3.44 1.98 22.27
C TYR A 310 4.50 2.56 23.20
N ASN A 311 5.79 2.22 23.02
CA ASN A 311 6.88 2.79 23.79
C ASN A 311 7.56 3.89 22.99
N THR A 312 7.41 5.14 23.45
CA THR A 312 8.13 6.26 22.82
C THR A 312 9.51 6.45 23.41
N ASP A 313 9.80 5.96 24.62
CA ASP A 313 11.08 6.11 25.31
C ASP A 313 12.14 5.21 24.65
N VAL A 314 12.82 5.78 23.66
CA VAL A 314 13.76 5.12 22.76
C VAL A 314 14.93 6.06 22.52
N ASP A 315 16.14 5.56 22.77
CA ASP A 315 17.38 6.17 22.30
C ASP A 315 17.64 5.71 20.86
N LEU A 316 17.58 6.66 19.91
CA LEU A 316 17.74 6.35 18.49
C LEU A 316 19.18 6.01 18.13
N ASP A 317 20.17 6.54 18.85
CA ASP A 317 21.58 6.27 18.58
C ASP A 317 21.98 4.90 19.12
N GLU A 318 21.52 4.56 20.32
CA GLU A 318 21.66 3.21 20.86
C GLU A 318 20.98 2.18 19.95
N LEU A 319 19.72 2.42 19.57
CA LEU A 319 18.99 1.51 18.68
C LEU A 319 19.75 1.28 17.36
N LEU A 320 20.27 2.35 16.75
CA LEU A 320 20.98 2.27 15.47
C LEU A 320 22.44 1.77 15.57
N SER A 321 22.96 1.57 16.79
CA SER A 321 24.29 1.01 17.04
C SER A 321 24.35 -0.51 16.87
N HIS A 322 23.20 -1.19 16.94
CA HIS A 322 23.10 -2.63 16.74
C HIS A 322 23.09 -3.01 15.25
N ASP A 323 23.62 -4.18 14.93
CA ASP A 323 23.57 -4.71 13.58
C ASP A 323 22.22 -5.38 13.28
N VAL A 324 21.77 -5.24 12.03
CA VAL A 324 20.59 -5.92 11.47
C VAL A 324 21.00 -6.72 10.24
N ALA A 325 20.23 -7.74 9.88
CA ALA A 325 20.52 -8.54 8.68
C ALA A 325 20.39 -7.69 7.40
N SER A 326 21.21 -8.01 6.39
CA SER A 326 21.15 -7.34 5.08
C SER A 326 19.72 -7.34 4.49
N PRO A 327 19.23 -6.21 3.93
CA PRO A 327 17.90 -6.13 3.35
C PRO A 327 17.75 -6.94 2.05
N GLU A 328 18.85 -7.41 1.43
CA GLU A 328 18.81 -8.15 0.15
C GLU A 328 17.86 -9.35 0.17
N LYS A 329 17.82 -10.10 1.27
CA LYS A 329 16.91 -11.25 1.40
C LYS A 329 15.45 -10.82 1.33
N VAL A 330 15.10 -9.69 1.97
CA VAL A 330 13.76 -9.10 1.94
C VAL A 330 13.44 -8.59 0.54
N LEU A 331 14.34 -7.79 -0.04
CA LEU A 331 14.18 -7.19 -1.37
C LEU A 331 14.06 -8.24 -2.49
N ASN A 332 14.79 -9.34 -2.42
CA ASN A 332 14.71 -10.45 -3.39
C ASN A 332 13.43 -11.28 -3.20
N LYS A 333 12.92 -11.39 -1.97
CA LYS A 333 11.69 -12.14 -1.67
C LYS A 333 10.45 -11.40 -2.17
N TYR A 334 10.40 -10.08 -1.99
CA TYR A 334 9.22 -9.26 -2.24
C TYR A 334 9.37 -8.43 -3.52
N THR A 335 8.97 -9.02 -4.64
CA THR A 335 9.02 -8.44 -6.00
C THR A 335 7.67 -8.57 -6.69
N PHE A 336 7.25 -7.54 -7.41
CA PHE A 336 6.01 -7.58 -8.21
C PHE A 336 6.11 -8.66 -9.29
N LYS A 337 7.30 -8.85 -9.88
CA LYS A 337 7.56 -9.93 -10.85
C LYS A 337 7.19 -11.31 -10.29
N ARG A 338 7.61 -11.62 -9.06
CA ARG A 338 7.30 -12.90 -8.41
C ARG A 338 5.80 -13.06 -8.19
N PHE A 339 5.14 -12.04 -7.65
CA PHE A 339 3.72 -12.13 -7.31
C PHE A 339 2.81 -12.11 -8.54
N ALA A 340 3.19 -11.41 -9.61
CA ALA A 340 2.51 -11.50 -10.90
C ALA A 340 2.57 -12.91 -11.48
N LYS A 341 3.71 -13.62 -11.36
CA LYS A 341 3.82 -15.02 -11.74
C LYS A 341 2.90 -15.91 -10.91
N ILE A 342 2.91 -15.76 -9.59
CA ILE A 342 2.02 -16.53 -8.68
C ILE A 342 0.55 -16.30 -9.06
N MET A 343 0.17 -15.05 -9.29
CA MET A 343 -1.18 -14.69 -9.73
C MET A 343 -1.51 -15.35 -11.08
N HIS A 344 -0.61 -15.28 -12.06
CA HIS A 344 -0.81 -15.87 -13.38
C HIS A 344 -1.00 -17.40 -13.29
N ASP A 345 -0.10 -18.10 -12.62
CA ASP A 345 -0.16 -19.56 -12.45
C ASP A 345 -1.47 -19.97 -11.74
N THR A 346 -1.85 -19.23 -10.69
CA THR A 346 -3.09 -19.47 -9.94
C THR A 346 -4.32 -19.29 -10.82
N LEU A 347 -4.36 -18.21 -11.62
CA LEU A 347 -5.48 -17.91 -12.49
C LEU A 347 -5.57 -18.90 -13.67
N CYS A 348 -4.44 -19.37 -14.20
CA CYS A 348 -4.41 -20.40 -15.23
C CYS A 348 -4.91 -21.75 -14.73
N GLY A 349 -4.60 -22.12 -13.49
CA GLY A 349 -5.15 -23.32 -12.85
C GLY A 349 -6.65 -23.22 -12.52
N PHE A 350 -7.20 -22.00 -12.56
CA PHE A 350 -8.60 -21.71 -12.29
C PHE A 350 -9.48 -21.63 -13.56
N SER A 351 -8.89 -21.32 -14.72
CA SER A 351 -9.58 -20.87 -15.97
C SER A 351 -9.98 -21.93 -17.00
#